data_AF-A0A534ZUJ2-F1
#
_entry.id   AF-A0A534ZUJ2-F1
#
_cell.length_a   1.000
_cell.length_b   1.000
_cell.length_c   1.000
_cell.angle_alpha   90.00
_cell.angle_beta   90.00
_cell.angle_gamma   90.00
#
_symmetry.space_group_name_H-M   'P 1'
#
loop_
_entity.id
_entity.type
_entity.pdbx_description
1 polymer ?
#
loop_
_entity_poly.entity_id
_entity_poly.type
_entity_poly.pdbx_seq_one_letter_code
_entity_poly.pdbx_strand_id
1 'polypeptide(L)'
;MRVLLWVGLVLAGAASAPAAPPNVTLVALTGDGTLITFPAGHPGDASTARVTGASGQLVGLDRRPANGRLYALSTAGDVYTVDLARGAATLVSTLTAPFNGGPRSGLDFNPKTDRLRLVGHDGQSLRVNVDNGATAVDRTLAYAREDPHFGERPMIAATAYTNDVADAQTTEMFDLDSAHDLLVRQDPPNDGILITVGPLGVHVPPEAGFEIVTGDAGGNRAFAAFASQLYEIDLHAGAATPLGTIGGPSSVIVGLTSAGPASTGGAP
;
A
#
# COMPACT_ATOMS: atom_id res chain seq x y z
N MET A 1 -70.52 1.97 -3.16
CA MET A 1 -69.29 1.30 -2.66
C MET A 1 -68.47 0.82 -3.86
N ARG A 2 -67.30 1.41 -4.10
CA ARG A 2 -66.32 0.93 -5.10
C ARG A 2 -65.03 0.66 -4.34
N VAL A 3 -64.63 -0.60 -4.25
CA VAL A 3 -63.36 -1.02 -3.66
C VAL A 3 -62.33 -1.02 -4.77
N LEU A 4 -61.31 -0.16 -4.68
CA LEU A 4 -60.12 -0.24 -5.51
C LEU A 4 -59.15 -1.22 -4.84
N LEU A 5 -58.84 -2.34 -5.52
CA LEU A 5 -57.69 -3.17 -5.16
C LEU A 5 -56.42 -2.51 -5.71
N TRP A 6 -55.49 -2.20 -4.81
CA TRP A 6 -54.10 -1.91 -5.17
C TRP A 6 -53.33 -3.22 -5.26
N VAL A 7 -52.85 -3.56 -6.46
CA VAL A 7 -51.86 -4.62 -6.63
C VAL A 7 -50.48 -3.99 -6.40
N GLY A 8 -49.89 -4.27 -5.24
CA GLY A 8 -48.52 -3.88 -4.94
C GLY A 8 -47.55 -4.73 -5.77
N LEU A 9 -46.84 -4.10 -6.71
CA LEU A 9 -45.71 -4.71 -7.40
C LEU A 9 -44.52 -4.73 -6.43
N VAL A 10 -44.18 -5.91 -5.90
CA VAL A 10 -42.94 -6.12 -5.17
C VAL A 10 -41.81 -6.22 -6.21
N LEU A 11 -40.99 -5.16 -6.33
CA LEU A 11 -39.70 -5.29 -7.00
C LEU A 11 -38.81 -6.15 -6.10
N ALA A 12 -38.56 -7.40 -6.51
CA ALA A 12 -37.46 -8.18 -5.97
C ALA A 12 -36.15 -7.45 -6.32
N GLY A 13 -35.46 -6.92 -5.31
CA GLY A 13 -34.12 -6.38 -5.49
C GLY A 13 -33.21 -7.47 -6.04
N ALA A 14 -32.58 -7.21 -7.20
CA ALA A 14 -31.57 -8.10 -7.72
C ALA A 14 -30.42 -8.15 -6.70
N ALA A 15 -30.23 -9.31 -6.07
CA ALA A 15 -29.04 -9.56 -5.29
C ALA A 15 -27.83 -9.43 -6.23
N SER A 16 -26.98 -8.44 -6.00
CA SER A 16 -25.69 -8.33 -6.67
C SER A 16 -24.91 -9.62 -6.42
N ALA A 17 -24.51 -10.30 -7.48
CA ALA A 17 -23.62 -11.44 -7.37
C ALA A 17 -22.36 -11.02 -6.58
N PRO A 18 -21.82 -11.88 -5.71
CA PRO A 18 -20.58 -11.57 -5.01
C PRO A 18 -19.51 -11.23 -6.05
N ALA A 19 -18.77 -10.14 -5.80
CA ALA A 19 -17.67 -9.75 -6.66
C ALA A 19 -16.70 -10.94 -6.82
N ALA A 20 -16.21 -11.17 -8.04
CA ALA A 20 -15.23 -12.22 -8.28
C ALA A 20 -13.99 -11.99 -7.39
N PRO A 21 -13.39 -13.06 -6.83
CA PRO A 21 -12.23 -12.93 -5.96
C PRO A 21 -11.10 -12.22 -6.70
N PRO A 22 -10.30 -11.40 -6.01
CA PRO A 22 -9.16 -10.74 -6.62
C PRO A 22 -8.17 -11.73 -7.22
N ASN A 23 -7.95 -11.59 -8.53
CA ASN A 23 -6.88 -12.29 -9.26
C ASN A 23 -5.59 -11.46 -9.20
N VAL A 24 -5.13 -11.18 -7.99
CA VAL A 24 -3.92 -10.39 -7.70
C VAL A 24 -3.06 -11.22 -6.77
N THR A 25 -1.77 -11.32 -7.06
CA THR A 25 -0.78 -11.88 -6.12
C THR A 25 -0.08 -10.74 -5.41
N LEU A 26 -0.10 -10.77 -4.09
CA LEU A 26 0.51 -9.77 -3.23
C LEU A 26 1.73 -10.36 -2.52
N VAL A 27 2.63 -9.46 -2.12
CA VAL A 27 3.83 -9.75 -1.35
C VAL A 27 3.82 -8.85 -0.11
N ALA A 28 3.72 -9.45 1.07
CA ALA A 28 3.91 -8.73 2.33
C ALA A 28 5.36 -8.86 2.80
N LEU A 29 5.89 -7.79 3.41
CA LEU A 29 7.13 -7.82 4.17
C LEU A 29 6.81 -7.85 5.65
N THR A 30 7.46 -8.76 6.36
CA THR A 30 7.37 -8.84 7.82
C THR A 30 8.52 -8.06 8.47
N GLY A 31 8.31 -7.59 9.70
CA GLY A 31 9.32 -6.83 10.44
C GLY A 31 10.59 -7.64 10.77
N ASP A 32 10.52 -8.97 10.70
CA ASP A 32 11.69 -9.84 10.79
C ASP A 32 12.40 -10.07 9.44
N GLY A 33 11.93 -9.47 8.35
CA GLY A 33 12.56 -9.53 7.04
C GLY A 33 12.16 -10.75 6.22
N THR A 34 10.96 -11.28 6.41
CA THR A 34 10.40 -12.39 5.62
C THR A 34 9.43 -11.84 4.58
N LEU A 35 9.56 -12.29 3.33
CA LEU A 35 8.56 -12.07 2.29
C LEU A 35 7.49 -13.14 2.41
N ILE A 36 6.23 -12.74 2.37
CA ILE A 36 5.07 -13.64 2.29
C ILE A 36 4.35 -13.34 0.97
N THR A 37 4.36 -14.29 0.03
CA THR A 37 3.69 -14.17 -1.27
C THR A 37 2.40 -14.97 -1.25
N PHE A 38 1.26 -14.35 -1.57
CA PHE A 38 -0.06 -14.97 -1.49
C PHE A 38 -1.05 -14.38 -2.52
N PRO A 39 -2.02 -15.18 -3.01
CA PRO A 39 -3.11 -14.65 -3.81
C PRO A 39 -4.13 -13.92 -2.92
N ALA A 40 -4.55 -12.72 -3.31
CA ALA A 40 -5.49 -11.91 -2.54
C ALA A 40 -6.88 -12.56 -2.39
N GLY A 41 -7.29 -13.40 -3.35
CA GLY A 41 -8.53 -14.18 -3.25
C GLY A 41 -8.48 -15.35 -2.27
N HIS A 42 -7.27 -15.82 -1.92
CA HIS A 42 -7.03 -16.93 -0.99
C HIS A 42 -5.76 -16.65 -0.16
N PRO A 43 -5.76 -15.63 0.73
CA PRO A 43 -4.54 -15.16 1.40
C PRO A 43 -3.84 -16.21 2.28
N GLY A 44 -4.54 -17.30 2.64
CA GLY A 44 -3.97 -18.45 3.35
C GLY A 44 -3.00 -19.29 2.50
N ASP A 45 -3.10 -19.24 1.17
CA ASP A 45 -2.27 -19.99 0.22
C ASP A 45 -0.93 -19.27 0.00
N ALA A 46 -0.19 -19.08 1.10
CA ALA A 46 1.02 -18.30 1.14
C ALA A 46 2.29 -19.15 0.99
N SER A 47 3.31 -18.56 0.37
CA SER A 47 4.69 -19.03 0.36
C SER A 47 5.59 -17.99 1.02
N THR A 48 6.75 -18.40 1.53
CA THR A 48 7.66 -17.49 2.25
C THR A 48 9.09 -17.59 1.76
N ALA A 49 9.81 -16.46 1.80
CA ALA A 49 11.23 -16.36 1.51
C ALA A 49 11.88 -15.36 2.48
N ARG A 50 13.01 -15.74 3.11
CA ARG A 50 13.74 -14.83 4.00
C ARG A 50 14.59 -13.87 3.17
N VAL A 51 14.50 -12.57 3.46
CA VAL A 51 15.42 -11.60 2.85
C VAL A 51 16.82 -11.80 3.43
N THR A 52 17.81 -11.88 2.55
CA THR A 52 19.24 -12.05 2.88
C THR A 52 20.06 -11.01 2.13
N GLY A 53 21.23 -10.64 2.65
CA GLY A 53 22.13 -9.68 1.99
C GLY A 53 21.82 -8.20 2.26
N ALA A 54 20.71 -7.87 2.92
CA ALA A 54 20.44 -6.52 3.41
C ALA A 54 21.14 -6.28 4.77
N SER A 55 21.71 -5.09 4.96
CA SER A 55 22.14 -4.61 6.28
C SER A 55 21.03 -3.81 6.96
N GLY A 56 20.86 -4.05 8.26
CA GLY A 56 19.81 -3.42 9.05
C GLY A 56 18.44 -4.10 8.91
N GLN A 57 17.46 -3.58 9.64
CA GLN A 57 16.07 -4.03 9.55
C GLN A 57 15.43 -3.37 8.34
N LEU A 58 14.61 -4.10 7.58
CA LEU A 58 13.83 -3.52 6.48
C LEU A 58 12.58 -2.82 7.04
N VAL A 59 12.25 -1.65 6.47
CA VAL A 59 11.13 -0.80 6.92
C VAL A 59 9.97 -0.75 5.93
N GLY A 60 10.17 -1.29 4.73
CA GLY A 60 9.17 -1.33 3.68
C GLY A 60 9.74 -1.92 2.39
N LEU A 61 8.85 -2.25 1.47
CA LEU A 61 9.16 -2.67 0.11
C LEU A 61 8.10 -2.16 -0.85
N ASP A 62 8.47 -2.05 -2.12
CA ASP A 62 7.52 -1.83 -3.20
C ASP A 62 8.08 -2.25 -4.56
N ARG A 63 7.22 -2.66 -5.48
CA ARG A 63 7.55 -3.02 -6.85
C ARG A 63 7.52 -1.76 -7.71
N ARG A 64 8.66 -1.40 -8.29
CA ARG A 64 8.77 -0.24 -9.19
C ARG A 64 8.06 -0.50 -10.53
N PRO A 65 7.03 0.27 -10.92
CA PRO A 65 6.27 -0.01 -12.15
C PRO A 65 7.12 0.08 -13.42
N ALA A 66 8.06 1.03 -13.45
CA ALA A 66 8.91 1.28 -14.62
C ALA A 66 9.86 0.12 -15.00
N ASN A 67 10.17 -0.80 -14.08
CA ASN A 67 11.05 -1.95 -14.39
C ASN A 67 10.62 -3.28 -13.77
N GLY A 68 9.53 -3.30 -12.99
CA GLY A 68 8.98 -4.48 -12.33
C GLY A 68 9.85 -5.08 -11.23
N ARG A 69 10.95 -4.43 -10.82
CA ARG A 69 11.82 -4.94 -9.74
C ARG A 69 11.23 -4.56 -8.38
N LEU A 70 11.38 -5.47 -7.43
CA LEU A 70 11.06 -5.24 -6.02
C LEU A 70 12.20 -4.46 -5.38
N TYR A 71 11.89 -3.32 -4.77
CA TYR A 71 12.83 -2.54 -3.97
C TYR A 71 12.45 -2.62 -2.49
N ALA A 72 13.45 -2.53 -1.62
CA ALA A 72 13.26 -2.46 -0.18
C ALA A 72 14.20 -1.41 0.42
N LEU A 73 13.80 -0.83 1.54
CA LEU A 73 14.60 0.14 2.29
C LEU A 73 14.92 -0.41 3.67
N SER A 74 16.15 -0.21 4.15
CA SER A 74 16.53 -0.54 5.53
C SER A 74 16.52 0.69 6.45
N THR A 75 16.54 0.44 7.76
CA THR A 75 16.68 1.47 8.80
C THR A 75 18.01 2.24 8.72
N ALA A 76 18.99 1.75 7.97
CA ALA A 76 20.24 2.47 7.68
C ALA A 76 20.11 3.48 6.53
N GLY A 77 18.95 3.52 5.85
CA GLY A 77 18.76 4.32 4.64
C GLY A 77 19.32 3.66 3.39
N ASP A 78 19.62 2.36 3.42
CA ASP A 78 20.09 1.63 2.25
C ASP A 78 18.92 1.11 1.42
N VAL A 79 18.95 1.38 0.12
CA VAL A 79 17.97 0.92 -0.86
C VAL A 79 18.50 -0.33 -1.56
N TYR A 80 17.72 -1.39 -1.54
CA TYR A 80 18.03 -2.68 -2.16
C TYR A 80 17.04 -3.01 -3.26
N THR A 81 17.47 -3.78 -4.26
CA THR A 81 16.53 -4.64 -5.00
C THR A 81 16.49 -6.02 -4.36
N VAL A 82 15.34 -6.68 -4.37
CA VAL A 82 15.15 -8.01 -3.77
C VAL A 82 14.63 -8.99 -4.81
N ASP A 83 15.29 -10.14 -4.96
CA ASP A 83 14.76 -11.27 -5.75
C ASP A 83 13.60 -11.91 -4.99
N LEU A 84 12.38 -11.85 -5.55
CA LEU A 84 11.18 -12.34 -4.88
C LEU A 84 11.22 -13.85 -4.58
N ALA A 85 11.84 -14.64 -5.46
CA ALA A 85 11.86 -16.10 -5.33
C ALA A 85 12.87 -16.59 -4.28
N ARG A 86 13.99 -15.88 -4.13
CA ARG A 86 15.12 -16.29 -3.26
C ARG A 86 15.30 -15.40 -2.03
N GLY A 87 14.68 -14.22 -2.01
CA GLY A 87 14.90 -13.20 -0.99
C GLY A 87 16.29 -12.56 -1.04
N ALA A 88 17.05 -12.73 -2.12
CA ALA A 88 18.40 -12.16 -2.20
C ALA A 88 18.32 -10.64 -2.46
N ALA A 89 18.79 -9.84 -1.50
CA ALA A 89 18.87 -8.39 -1.60
C ALA A 89 20.22 -7.95 -2.18
N THR A 90 20.20 -6.95 -3.06
CA THR A 90 21.39 -6.31 -3.65
C THR A 90 21.30 -4.81 -3.45
N LEU A 91 22.32 -4.22 -2.83
CA LEU A 91 22.39 -2.78 -2.59
C LEU A 91 22.39 -2.02 -3.92
N VAL A 92 21.56 -0.97 -4.00
CA VAL A 92 21.44 -0.08 -5.17
C VAL A 92 22.04 1.27 -4.83
N SER A 93 21.59 1.88 -3.73
CA SER A 93 22.00 3.21 -3.29
C SER A 93 21.75 3.40 -1.80
N THR A 94 22.16 4.54 -1.27
CA THR A 94 21.89 4.96 0.11
C THR A 94 21.31 6.36 0.08
N LEU A 95 20.26 6.61 0.89
CA LEU A 95 19.59 7.91 0.96
C LEU A 95 20.57 9.04 1.29
N THR A 96 20.50 10.16 0.57
CA THR A 96 21.33 11.34 0.86
C THR A 96 20.79 12.19 2.01
N ALA A 97 19.54 11.94 2.43
CA ALA A 97 18.93 12.54 3.61
C ALA A 97 18.40 11.43 4.53
N PRO A 98 18.55 11.56 5.86
CA PRO A 98 18.18 10.51 6.79
C PRO A 98 16.66 10.34 6.85
N PHE A 99 16.24 9.07 6.91
CA PHE A 99 14.88 8.72 7.28
C PHE A 99 14.80 8.52 8.80
N ASN A 100 13.97 9.32 9.46
CA ASN A 100 13.83 9.37 10.91
C ASN A 100 12.49 8.81 11.41
N GLY A 101 11.62 8.37 10.49
CA GLY A 101 10.31 7.78 10.83
C GLY A 101 10.37 6.39 11.47
N GLY A 102 11.57 5.82 11.66
CA GLY A 102 11.76 4.51 12.28
C GLY A 102 11.27 3.34 11.40
N PRO A 103 10.94 2.17 11.97
CA PRO A 103 10.47 1.01 11.20
C PRO A 103 9.00 1.09 10.77
N ARG A 104 8.32 2.22 11.03
CA ARG A 104 6.89 2.45 10.75
C ARG A 104 6.79 3.43 9.60
N SER A 105 6.45 2.93 8.42
CA SER A 105 6.45 3.75 7.21
C SER A 105 5.59 3.21 6.10
N GLY A 106 5.06 4.11 5.28
CA GLY A 106 4.63 3.82 3.92
C GLY A 106 5.77 4.00 2.93
N LEU A 107 5.93 3.06 2.00
CA LEU A 107 6.94 3.09 0.94
C LEU A 107 6.27 2.66 -0.36
N ASP A 108 6.25 3.53 -1.37
CA ASP A 108 5.55 3.27 -2.64
C ASP A 108 6.14 4.09 -3.79
N PHE A 109 6.23 3.53 -5.00
CA PHE A 109 6.68 4.22 -6.19
C PHE A 109 5.56 5.05 -6.79
N ASN A 110 5.80 6.34 -6.97
CA ASN A 110 4.92 7.16 -7.78
C ASN A 110 5.05 6.75 -9.26
N PRO A 111 4.03 6.14 -9.89
CA PRO A 111 4.13 5.56 -11.23
C PRO A 111 4.28 6.63 -12.34
N LYS A 112 3.90 7.88 -12.04
CA LYS A 112 3.99 9.01 -12.97
C LYS A 112 5.37 9.67 -12.98
N THR A 113 6.00 9.81 -11.81
CA THR A 113 7.28 10.52 -11.67
C THR A 113 8.46 9.58 -11.48
N ASP A 114 8.19 8.29 -11.33
CA ASP A 114 9.18 7.24 -11.16
C ASP A 114 10.14 7.54 -10.00
N ARG A 115 9.56 7.96 -8.88
CA ARG A 115 10.27 8.26 -7.63
C ARG A 115 9.62 7.48 -6.51
N LEU A 116 10.46 6.95 -5.64
CA LEU A 116 10.00 6.30 -4.44
C LEU A 116 9.57 7.37 -3.43
N ARG A 117 8.34 7.26 -2.95
CA ARG A 117 7.82 8.02 -1.81
C ARG A 117 8.07 7.20 -0.55
N LEU A 118 8.54 7.88 0.49
CA LEU A 118 8.70 7.31 1.81
C LEU A 118 8.05 8.25 2.83
N VAL A 119 7.07 7.74 3.56
CA VAL A 119 6.33 8.48 4.58
C VAL A 119 6.54 7.81 5.92
N GLY A 120 7.12 8.53 6.88
CA GLY A 120 7.29 8.05 8.24
C GLY A 120 6.02 8.20 9.06
N HIS A 121 5.90 7.41 10.12
CA HIS A 121 4.79 7.48 11.07
C HIS A 121 4.59 8.88 11.68
N ASP A 122 5.62 9.72 11.65
CA ASP A 122 5.64 11.06 12.22
C ASP A 122 5.25 12.14 11.20
N GLY A 123 4.87 11.72 9.99
CA GLY A 123 4.55 12.60 8.88
C GLY A 123 5.79 13.08 8.11
N GLN A 124 7.01 12.60 8.40
CA GLN A 124 8.15 12.87 7.54
C GLN A 124 7.86 12.35 6.13
N SER A 125 7.98 13.19 5.10
CA SER A 125 7.78 12.77 3.71
C SER A 125 9.05 12.99 2.90
N LEU A 126 9.51 11.93 2.24
CA LEU A 126 10.70 11.93 1.40
C LEU A 126 10.36 11.47 -0.02
N ARG A 127 11.04 12.06 -1.01
CA ARG A 127 11.07 11.56 -2.39
C ARG A 127 12.47 11.12 -2.73
N VAL A 128 12.61 9.91 -3.23
CA VAL A 128 13.90 9.27 -3.46
C VAL A 128 14.04 8.90 -4.93
N ASN A 129 15.16 9.28 -5.53
CA ASN A 129 15.65 8.62 -6.73
C ASN A 129 16.48 7.41 -6.31
N VAL A 130 15.91 6.22 -6.45
CA VAL A 130 16.54 4.97 -5.99
C VAL A 130 17.82 4.61 -6.74
N ASP A 131 18.03 5.13 -7.95
CA ASP A 131 19.20 4.80 -8.76
C ASP A 131 20.50 5.41 -8.21
N ASN A 132 20.39 6.51 -7.45
CA ASN A 132 21.54 7.22 -6.91
C ASN A 132 21.36 7.69 -5.46
N GLY A 133 20.22 7.37 -4.83
CA GLY A 133 19.92 7.70 -3.44
C GLY A 133 19.59 9.18 -3.20
N ALA A 134 19.49 10.00 -4.24
CA ALA A 134 19.17 11.42 -4.08
C ALA A 134 17.77 11.57 -3.45
N THR A 135 17.74 12.17 -2.25
CA THR A 135 16.55 12.30 -1.42
C THR A 135 16.16 13.76 -1.26
N ALA A 136 14.95 14.10 -1.67
CA ALA A 136 14.30 15.37 -1.35
C ALA A 136 13.43 15.21 -0.10
N VAL A 137 13.54 16.17 0.82
CA VAL A 137 12.68 16.27 2.00
C VAL A 137 11.52 17.20 1.66
N ASP A 138 10.30 16.68 1.69
CA ASP A 138 9.08 17.44 1.45
C ASP A 138 8.50 17.97 2.77
N ARG A 139 7.37 18.70 2.70
CA ARG A 139 6.72 19.21 3.92
C ARG A 139 6.20 18.05 4.77
N THR A 140 6.35 18.16 6.09
CA THR A 140 5.74 17.23 7.05
C THR A 140 4.23 17.21 6.87
N LEU A 141 3.64 16.01 6.95
CA LEU A 141 2.22 15.81 6.75
C LEU A 141 1.37 16.56 7.80
N ALA A 142 0.29 17.18 7.33
CA ALA A 142 -0.71 17.83 8.14
C ALA A 142 -2.07 17.81 7.43
N TYR A 143 -3.15 17.75 8.21
CA TYR A 143 -4.50 17.87 7.68
C TYR A 143 -4.75 19.26 7.06
N ALA A 144 -5.50 19.28 5.97
CA ALA A 144 -5.94 20.50 5.32
C ALA A 144 -6.73 21.39 6.29
N ARG A 145 -6.76 22.71 6.03
CA ARG A 145 -7.42 23.68 6.92
C ARG A 145 -8.92 23.42 7.10
N GLU A 146 -9.55 22.94 6.05
CA GLU A 146 -10.98 22.64 5.99
C GLU A 146 -11.29 21.19 6.38
N ASP A 147 -10.27 20.37 6.64
CA ASP A 147 -10.45 18.98 7.04
C ASP A 147 -10.99 18.87 8.48
N PRO A 148 -11.87 17.91 8.78
CA PRO A 148 -12.37 17.69 10.15
C PRO A 148 -11.27 17.47 11.20
N HIS A 149 -10.12 16.93 10.81
CA HIS A 149 -8.97 16.65 11.70
C HIS A 149 -7.91 17.75 11.66
N PHE A 150 -8.25 18.96 11.18
CA PHE A 150 -7.32 20.08 11.14
C PHE A 150 -6.70 20.37 12.52
N GLY A 151 -5.36 20.43 12.55
CA GLY A 151 -4.59 20.67 13.77
C GLY A 151 -4.30 19.41 14.59
N GLU A 152 -4.91 18.28 14.24
CA GLU A 152 -4.56 16.97 14.79
C GLU A 152 -3.32 16.41 14.10
N ARG A 153 -2.58 15.55 14.80
CA ARG A 153 -1.32 15.00 14.31
C ARG A 153 -1.57 13.64 13.66
N PRO A 154 -1.33 13.47 12.34
CA PRO A 154 -1.48 12.17 11.70
C PRO A 154 -0.39 11.19 12.17
N MET A 155 -0.71 9.89 12.11
CA MET A 155 0.26 8.80 12.27
C MET A 155 0.14 7.80 11.12
N ILE A 156 0.94 8.01 10.09
CA ILE A 156 0.86 7.21 8.86
C ILE A 156 1.44 5.80 9.07
N ALA A 157 0.62 4.79 8.80
CA ALA A 157 1.01 3.38 8.87
C ALA A 157 1.52 2.85 7.53
N ALA A 158 0.90 3.28 6.42
CA ALA A 158 1.25 2.87 5.07
C ALA A 158 0.74 3.89 4.04
N THR A 159 1.27 3.84 2.81
CA THR A 159 0.92 4.73 1.69
C THR A 159 0.88 3.93 0.39
N ALA A 160 0.08 4.36 -0.59
CA ALA A 160 0.03 3.74 -1.91
C ALA A 160 -0.41 4.74 -2.99
N TYR A 161 0.06 4.56 -4.23
CA TYR A 161 -0.34 5.32 -5.41
C TYR A 161 -1.32 4.56 -6.31
N THR A 162 -2.30 5.28 -6.88
CA THR A 162 -3.16 4.74 -7.94
C THR A 162 -2.46 4.71 -9.30
N ASN A 163 -3.02 3.94 -10.23
CA ASN A 163 -2.51 3.78 -11.60
C ASN A 163 -1.08 3.23 -11.62
N ASP A 164 -0.85 2.17 -10.85
CA ASP A 164 0.42 1.49 -10.65
C ASP A 164 0.85 0.72 -11.91
N VAL A 165 1.17 1.48 -12.95
CA VAL A 165 1.63 1.00 -14.26
C VAL A 165 2.75 1.90 -14.76
N ALA A 166 3.63 1.35 -15.60
CA ALA A 166 4.70 2.13 -16.21
C ALA A 166 4.13 3.32 -17.01
N ASP A 167 4.79 4.47 -16.92
CA ASP A 167 4.46 5.70 -17.64
C ASP A 167 3.03 6.22 -17.41
N ALA A 168 2.49 6.01 -16.20
CA ALA A 168 1.16 6.49 -15.82
C ALA A 168 1.04 8.02 -16.02
N GLN A 169 -0.02 8.45 -16.70
CA GLN A 169 -0.24 9.87 -17.00
C GLN A 169 -0.77 10.64 -15.78
N THR A 170 -1.51 9.95 -14.91
CA THR A 170 -2.10 10.47 -13.68
C THR A 170 -1.90 9.46 -12.56
N THR A 171 -1.85 9.94 -11.32
CA THR A 171 -1.78 9.11 -10.11
C THR A 171 -2.27 9.95 -8.93
N GLU A 172 -2.81 9.28 -7.92
CA GLU A 172 -3.25 9.85 -6.65
C GLU A 172 -2.61 9.07 -5.51
N MET A 173 -2.28 9.74 -4.42
CA MET A 173 -1.64 9.14 -3.25
C MET A 173 -2.66 9.01 -2.12
N PHE A 174 -2.68 7.85 -1.48
CA PHE A 174 -3.51 7.57 -0.31
C PHE A 174 -2.66 7.06 0.84
N ASP A 175 -3.03 7.41 2.07
CA ASP A 175 -2.39 6.93 3.29
C ASP A 175 -3.39 6.28 4.23
N LEU A 176 -2.89 5.35 5.03
CA LEU A 176 -3.60 4.84 6.21
C LEU A 176 -3.14 5.61 7.44
N ASP A 177 -4.03 6.38 8.05
CA ASP A 177 -3.74 7.05 9.33
C ASP A 177 -4.19 6.17 10.51
N SER A 178 -3.21 5.63 11.23
CA SER A 178 -3.40 4.79 12.41
C SER A 178 -3.76 5.56 13.68
N ALA A 179 -3.58 6.89 13.72
CA ALA A 179 -4.01 7.70 14.87
C ALA A 179 -5.54 7.83 14.92
N HIS A 180 -6.18 7.86 13.75
CA HIS A 180 -7.60 8.18 13.60
C HIS A 180 -8.40 7.05 12.91
N ASP A 181 -7.74 5.97 12.50
CA ASP A 181 -8.32 4.85 11.74
C ASP A 181 -9.00 5.32 10.44
N LEU A 182 -8.29 6.14 9.66
CA LEU A 182 -8.79 6.80 8.45
C LEU A 182 -8.04 6.37 7.21
N LEU A 183 -8.77 6.29 6.09
CA LEU A 183 -8.18 6.50 4.78
C LEU A 183 -8.12 8.00 4.53
N VAL A 184 -6.94 8.50 4.15
CA VAL A 184 -6.73 9.89 3.75
C VAL A 184 -6.10 9.94 2.37
N ARG A 185 -6.36 11.01 1.62
CA ARG A 185 -5.71 11.32 0.34
C ARG A 185 -4.68 12.41 0.58
N GLN A 186 -3.46 12.22 0.08
CA GLN A 186 -2.39 13.23 0.19
C GLN A 186 -2.34 14.06 -1.10
N ASP A 187 -2.82 15.30 -1.04
CA ASP A 187 -2.96 16.16 -2.22
C ASP A 187 -2.77 17.66 -1.89
N PRO A 188 -1.73 18.32 -2.42
CA PRO A 188 -0.63 17.75 -3.20
C PRO A 188 0.34 16.91 -2.34
N PRO A 189 0.92 15.81 -2.85
CA PRO A 189 1.86 14.97 -2.10
C PRO A 189 3.06 15.74 -1.53
N ASN A 190 3.70 16.61 -2.31
CA ASN A 190 4.92 17.31 -1.84
C ASN A 190 4.64 18.38 -0.79
N ASP A 191 3.39 18.83 -0.70
CA ASP A 191 2.94 19.81 0.28
C ASP A 191 2.49 19.15 1.60
N GLY A 192 2.43 17.81 1.65
CA GLY A 192 2.08 17.03 2.83
C GLY A 192 0.63 17.22 3.28
N ILE A 193 -0.26 17.67 2.40
CA ILE A 193 -1.64 18.00 2.79
C ILE A 193 -2.50 16.74 2.76
N LEU A 194 -3.10 16.40 3.90
CA LEU A 194 -4.02 15.27 4.03
C LEU A 194 -5.47 15.74 3.96
N ILE A 195 -6.27 15.00 3.21
CA ILE A 195 -7.71 15.19 3.07
C ILE A 195 -8.39 13.87 3.43
N THR A 196 -9.26 13.88 4.43
CA THR A 196 -10.00 12.72 4.90
C THR A 196 -10.92 12.18 3.81
N VAL A 197 -10.78 10.88 3.48
CA VAL A 197 -11.71 10.17 2.60
C VAL A 197 -12.85 9.58 3.43
N GLY A 198 -12.48 8.85 4.49
CA GLY A 198 -13.46 8.27 5.41
C GLY A 198 -12.84 7.26 6.38
N PRO A 199 -13.64 6.78 7.34
CA PRO A 199 -13.19 5.82 8.33
C PRO A 199 -12.96 4.44 7.72
N LEU A 200 -11.90 3.77 8.16
CA LEU A 200 -11.60 2.38 7.79
C LEU A 200 -12.60 1.40 8.40
N GLY A 201 -13.21 1.76 9.54
CA GLY A 201 -14.14 0.89 10.27
C GLY A 201 -13.47 -0.26 11.01
N VAL A 202 -12.13 -0.30 11.00
CA VAL A 202 -11.26 -1.24 11.72
C VAL A 202 -10.08 -0.47 12.29
N HIS A 203 -9.50 -0.97 13.38
CA HIS A 203 -8.30 -0.37 13.96
C HIS A 203 -7.06 -0.74 13.16
N VAL A 204 -6.32 0.25 12.67
CA VAL A 204 -5.06 0.05 11.96
C VAL A 204 -3.89 0.26 12.92
N PRO A 205 -3.02 -0.76 13.11
CA PRO A 205 -1.82 -0.59 13.91
C PRO A 205 -0.78 0.29 13.19
N PRO A 206 0.22 0.84 13.90
CA PRO A 206 1.26 1.67 13.28
C PRO A 206 2.11 0.95 12.23
N GLU A 207 2.18 -0.38 12.27
CA GLU A 207 2.85 -1.22 11.29
C GLU A 207 1.80 -1.90 10.39
N ALA A 208 1.75 -1.49 9.13
CA ALA A 208 0.86 -2.05 8.11
C ALA A 208 1.55 -2.05 6.74
N GLY A 209 0.93 -2.72 5.78
CA GLY A 209 1.20 -2.53 4.36
C GLY A 209 -0.06 -2.06 3.64
N PHE A 210 0.11 -1.27 2.58
CA PHE A 210 -0.97 -0.77 1.74
C PHE A 210 -0.48 -0.80 0.30
N GLU A 211 -1.31 -1.30 -0.61
CA GLU A 211 -0.99 -1.49 -2.02
C GLU A 211 -2.22 -1.16 -2.86
N ILE A 212 -2.05 -0.43 -3.96
CA ILE A 212 -3.11 -0.20 -4.95
C ILE A 212 -2.70 -0.80 -6.28
N VAL A 213 -3.36 -1.88 -6.68
CA VAL A 213 -3.08 -2.56 -7.94
C VAL A 213 -3.99 -2.05 -9.04
N THR A 214 -3.41 -1.75 -10.21
CA THR A 214 -4.15 -1.41 -11.42
C THR A 214 -4.33 -2.64 -12.31
N GLY A 215 -5.57 -3.06 -12.54
CA GLY A 215 -5.87 -4.17 -13.45
C GLY A 215 -5.77 -3.77 -14.92
N ASP A 216 -5.78 -4.75 -15.83
CA ASP A 216 -5.62 -4.54 -17.29
C ASP A 216 -6.63 -3.56 -17.90
N ALA A 217 -7.83 -3.44 -17.32
CA ALA A 217 -8.87 -2.50 -17.74
C ALA A 217 -8.67 -1.07 -17.20
N GLY A 218 -7.57 -0.81 -16.48
CA GLY A 218 -7.25 0.48 -15.85
C GLY A 218 -7.94 0.73 -14.50
N GLY A 219 -8.68 -0.24 -13.97
CA GLY A 219 -9.35 -0.13 -12.67
C GLY A 219 -8.39 -0.36 -11.51
N ASN A 220 -8.47 0.48 -10.47
CA ASN A 220 -7.67 0.36 -9.25
C ASN A 220 -8.38 -0.48 -8.19
N ARG A 221 -7.61 -1.30 -7.46
CA ARG A 221 -8.07 -2.05 -6.29
C ARG A 221 -7.05 -1.89 -5.17
N ALA A 222 -7.52 -1.48 -4.01
CA ALA A 222 -6.68 -1.16 -2.88
C ALA A 222 -6.74 -2.28 -1.83
N PHE A 223 -5.58 -2.66 -1.30
CA PHE A 223 -5.43 -3.72 -0.32
C PHE A 223 -4.60 -3.23 0.86
N ALA A 224 -5.04 -3.52 2.07
CA ALA A 224 -4.26 -3.29 3.28
C ALA A 224 -3.98 -4.61 4.00
N ALA A 225 -2.80 -4.73 4.58
CA ALA A 225 -2.38 -5.90 5.33
C ALA A 225 -1.79 -5.49 6.68
N PHE A 226 -2.41 -5.96 7.76
CA PHE A 226 -1.95 -5.76 9.13
C PHE A 226 -2.53 -6.84 10.03
N ALA A 227 -1.86 -7.12 11.15
CA ALA A 227 -2.26 -8.18 12.09
C ALA A 227 -2.53 -9.54 11.41
N SER A 228 -1.74 -9.90 10.38
CA SER A 228 -1.89 -11.11 9.56
C SER A 228 -3.23 -11.24 8.84
N GLN A 229 -3.96 -10.14 8.64
CA GLN A 229 -5.24 -10.11 7.95
C GLN A 229 -5.12 -9.23 6.71
N LEU A 230 -5.68 -9.69 5.59
CA LEU A 230 -5.83 -8.92 4.37
C LEU A 230 -7.20 -8.24 4.36
N TYR A 231 -7.23 -6.98 3.92
CA TYR A 231 -8.42 -6.18 3.70
C TYR A 231 -8.42 -5.61 2.29
N GLU A 232 -9.60 -5.51 1.68
CA GLU A 232 -9.84 -4.62 0.54
C GLU A 232 -10.31 -3.26 1.06
N ILE A 233 -9.76 -2.17 0.53
CA ILE A 233 -10.07 -0.80 0.94
C ILE A 233 -10.88 -0.12 -0.16
N ASP A 234 -12.01 0.49 0.21
CA ASP A 234 -12.78 1.35 -0.68
C ASP A 234 -12.10 2.74 -0.76
N LEU A 235 -11.51 3.08 -1.91
CA LEU A 235 -10.83 4.37 -2.11
C LEU A 235 -11.78 5.58 -2.16
N HIS A 236 -13.09 5.37 -2.24
CA HIS A 236 -14.10 6.44 -2.23
C HIS A 236 -14.70 6.68 -0.86
N ALA A 237 -14.94 5.61 -0.09
CA ALA A 237 -15.60 5.70 1.22
C ALA A 237 -14.63 5.50 2.41
N GLY A 238 -13.45 4.96 2.17
CA GLY A 238 -12.47 4.59 3.18
C GLY A 238 -12.69 3.22 3.83
N ALA A 239 -13.84 2.57 3.64
CA ALA A 239 -14.19 1.35 4.37
C ALA A 239 -13.25 0.16 4.06
N ALA A 240 -12.80 -0.54 5.10
CA ALA A 240 -12.01 -1.77 5.00
C ALA A 240 -12.90 -3.02 5.11
N THR A 241 -12.79 -3.93 4.14
CA THR A 241 -13.51 -5.21 4.12
C THR A 241 -12.52 -6.38 4.25
N PRO A 242 -12.66 -7.27 5.25
CA PRO A 242 -11.72 -8.37 5.43
C PRO A 242 -11.84 -9.41 4.31
N LEU A 243 -10.69 -9.84 3.76
CA LEU A 243 -10.60 -10.88 2.72
C LEU A 243 -10.13 -12.24 3.25
N GLY A 244 -9.31 -12.25 4.31
CA GLY A 244 -8.91 -13.48 5.01
C GLY A 244 -7.56 -13.35 5.70
N THR A 245 -7.23 -14.36 6.51
CA THR A 245 -5.93 -14.43 7.18
C THR A 245 -4.83 -14.76 6.17
N ILE A 246 -3.75 -13.99 6.22
CA ILE A 246 -2.53 -14.20 5.45
C ILE A 246 -1.78 -15.40 6.05
N GLY A 247 -1.44 -16.37 5.20
CA GLY A 247 -0.68 -17.54 5.62
C GLY A 247 0.77 -17.21 5.99
N GLY A 248 1.47 -18.16 6.60
CA GLY A 248 2.86 -17.98 7.04
C GLY A 248 2.99 -17.65 8.54
N PRO A 249 4.19 -17.26 9.00
CA PRO A 249 4.45 -17.00 10.42
C PRO A 249 3.72 -15.73 10.89
N SER A 250 3.06 -15.81 12.04
CA SER A 250 2.48 -14.63 12.68
C SER A 250 3.58 -13.61 12.99
N SER A 251 3.53 -12.48 12.32
CA SER A 251 4.55 -11.45 12.37
C SER A 251 3.95 -10.09 12.01
N VAL A 252 4.63 -9.05 12.47
CA VAL A 252 4.25 -7.67 12.16
C VAL A 252 4.50 -7.42 10.67
N ILE A 253 3.50 -6.92 9.95
CA ILE A 253 3.63 -6.54 8.53
C ILE A 253 4.12 -5.09 8.48
N VAL A 254 5.14 -4.83 7.67
CA VAL A 254 5.78 -3.50 7.50
C VAL A 254 5.78 -3.04 6.03
N GLY A 255 5.09 -3.78 5.15
CA GLY A 255 4.98 -3.43 3.74
C GLY A 255 4.09 -4.42 3.00
N LEU A 256 3.47 -3.96 1.92
CA LEU A 256 2.67 -4.75 1.01
C LEU A 256 2.93 -4.20 -0.40
N THR A 257 3.07 -5.06 -1.38
CA THR A 257 3.13 -4.67 -2.79
C THR A 257 2.54 -5.76 -3.66
N SER A 258 2.30 -5.50 -4.94
CA SER A 258 1.99 -6.54 -5.90
C SER A 258 3.23 -7.34 -6.31
N ALA A 259 3.07 -8.66 -6.49
CA ALA A 259 4.08 -9.46 -7.18
C ALA A 259 4.18 -9.07 -8.68
N GLY A 260 3.23 -8.26 -9.16
CA GLY A 260 2.85 -7.95 -10.54
C GLY A 260 2.64 -9.18 -11.43
N PRO A 261 2.51 -9.03 -12.76
CA PRO A 261 2.30 -10.17 -13.64
C PRO A 261 3.49 -11.12 -13.56
N ALA A 262 3.22 -12.42 -13.50
CA ALA A 262 4.27 -13.44 -13.56
C ALA A 262 5.18 -13.15 -14.75
N SER A 263 6.48 -13.00 -14.52
CA SER A 263 7.43 -12.83 -15.60
C SER A 263 7.36 -14.07 -16.49
N THR A 264 6.69 -13.97 -17.64
CA THR A 264 6.87 -14.95 -18.71
C THR A 264 8.31 -14.80 -19.13
N GLY A 265 9.17 -15.75 -18.76
CA GLY A 265 10.61 -15.69 -18.95
C GLY A 265 10.96 -15.33 -20.39
N GLY A 266 11.25 -14.05 -20.64
CA GLY A 266 12.00 -13.60 -21.78
C GLY A 266 13.46 -13.85 -21.45
N ALA A 267 14.03 -14.91 -22.01
CA ALA A 267 15.47 -15.05 -22.09
C ALA A 267 16.07 -13.85 -22.85
N PRO A 268 17.32 -13.43 -22.52
CA PRO A 268 17.95 -12.22 -23.03
C PRO A 268 18.11 -12.18 -24.56
#